data_AF-A0A1B9KCQ6-F1
#
_entry.id   AF-A0A1B9KCQ6-F1
#
_cell.length_a   1.000
_cell.length_b   1.000
_cell.length_c   1.000
_cell.angle_alpha   90.00
_cell.angle_beta   90.00
_cell.angle_gamma   90.00
#
_symmetry.space_group_name_H-M   'P 1'
#
loop_
_entity.id
_entity.type
_entity.pdbx_description
1 polymer ?
#
loop_
_entity_poly.entity_id
_entity_poly.type
_entity_poly.pdbx_seq_one_letter_code
_entity_poly.pdbx_strand_id
1 'polypeptide(L)'
;MLDLLKKFLNKKQKDQQLSERDLNGRKHVGYPTLQLSREIDNLVKTKYKSIKPIVKMYKETLFFKWGPSVINNTLTDEQLAKLSGRNVQMVYLLLFRDMLRHIAAVIKIRYADEDWSEQFAQQVLDACKMLSDTDDKDIVKKQQLFANTELFTVDTPIDDQNPENTEIPVWAEPIAELIMLPPDMIYKCHRPLMTVILKKLKKNKKK
;
A
#
# COMPACT_ATOMS: atom_id res chain seq x y z
N MET A 1 -13.39 46.06 -9.84
CA MET A 1 -12.73 44.95 -9.10
C MET A 1 -13.35 43.57 -9.32
N LEU A 2 -14.66 43.45 -9.57
CA LEU A 2 -15.31 42.17 -9.91
C LEU A 2 -14.86 41.55 -11.25
N ASP A 3 -14.51 42.37 -12.25
CA ASP A 3 -14.05 41.87 -13.57
C ASP A 3 -12.62 41.32 -13.58
N LEU A 4 -11.77 41.78 -12.65
CA LEU A 4 -10.43 41.22 -12.45
C LEU A 4 -10.50 39.83 -11.80
N LEU A 5 -11.39 39.66 -10.81
CA LEU A 5 -11.64 38.36 -10.17
C LEU A 5 -12.24 37.34 -11.16
N LYS A 6 -13.13 37.77 -12.08
CA LYS A 6 -13.64 36.90 -13.15
C LYS A 6 -12.55 36.45 -14.13
N LYS A 7 -11.57 37.30 -14.46
CA LYS A 7 -10.42 36.90 -15.32
C LYS A 7 -9.52 35.87 -14.65
N PHE A 8 -9.36 35.90 -13.33
CA PHE A 8 -8.61 34.88 -12.59
C PHE A 8 -9.39 33.58 -12.39
N LEU A 9 -10.72 33.65 -12.25
CA LEU A 9 -11.61 32.48 -12.16
C LEU A 9 -11.90 31.82 -13.52
N ASN A 10 -11.70 32.53 -14.64
CA ASN A 10 -11.90 32.00 -15.99
C ASN A 10 -10.72 31.22 -16.58
N LYS A 11 -9.66 30.95 -15.81
CA LYS A 11 -8.91 29.71 -16.01
C LYS A 11 -9.74 28.55 -15.44
N LYS A 12 -10.96 28.38 -15.98
CA LYS A 12 -11.62 27.08 -16.00
C LYS A 12 -10.54 26.14 -16.51
N GLN A 13 -10.19 25.17 -15.66
CA GLN A 13 -9.54 23.95 -16.08
C GLN A 13 -10.18 23.61 -17.42
N LYS A 14 -9.42 23.66 -18.52
CA LYS A 14 -9.84 22.96 -19.73
C LYS A 14 -10.21 21.59 -19.20
N ASP A 15 -11.44 21.15 -19.45
CA ASP A 15 -11.82 19.75 -19.29
C ASP A 15 -10.85 18.98 -20.19
N GLN A 16 -9.68 18.68 -19.63
CA GLN A 16 -8.64 17.93 -20.27
C GLN A 16 -9.21 16.53 -20.21
N GLN A 17 -9.84 16.14 -21.32
CA GLN A 17 -10.49 14.86 -21.44
C GLN A 17 -9.45 13.82 -21.02
N LEU A 18 -9.78 13.08 -19.96
CA LEU A 18 -8.85 12.12 -19.38
C LEU A 18 -8.48 11.11 -20.43
N SER A 19 -7.19 10.78 -20.52
CA SER A 19 -6.77 9.68 -21.38
C SER A 19 -7.37 8.38 -20.89
N GLU A 20 -7.45 7.37 -21.76
CA GLU A 20 -7.87 6.03 -21.36
C GLU A 20 -6.97 5.48 -20.24
N ARG A 21 -5.67 5.78 -20.30
CA ARG A 21 -4.71 5.46 -19.25
C ARG A 21 -5.08 6.10 -17.91
N ASP A 22 -5.45 7.38 -17.91
CA ASP A 22 -5.88 8.08 -16.68
C ASP A 22 -7.16 7.48 -16.10
N LEU A 23 -8.11 7.12 -16.95
CA LEU A 23 -9.37 6.47 -16.55
C LEU A 23 -9.09 5.09 -15.95
N ASN A 24 -8.24 4.29 -16.60
CA ASN A 24 -7.85 2.97 -16.11
C ASN A 24 -7.04 3.08 -14.81
N GLY A 25 -6.09 4.01 -14.72
CA GLY A 25 -5.35 4.29 -13.49
C GLY A 25 -6.26 4.66 -12.32
N ARG A 26 -7.27 5.50 -12.54
CA ARG A 26 -8.27 5.82 -11.51
C ARG A 26 -9.11 4.61 -11.11
N LYS A 27 -9.64 3.88 -12.10
CA LYS A 27 -10.54 2.75 -11.89
C LYS A 27 -9.86 1.56 -11.19
N HIS A 28 -8.66 1.22 -11.63
CA HIS A 28 -7.97 -0.01 -11.23
C HIS A 28 -6.94 0.22 -10.12
N VAL A 29 -6.47 1.45 -9.90
CA VAL A 29 -5.51 1.77 -8.83
C VAL A 29 -6.09 2.79 -7.86
N GLY A 30 -6.52 3.95 -8.34
CA GLY A 30 -6.93 5.08 -7.51
C GLY A 30 -8.11 4.79 -6.57
N TYR A 31 -9.28 4.41 -7.10
CA TYR A 31 -10.46 4.14 -6.28
C TYR A 31 -10.27 2.96 -5.31
N PRO A 32 -9.68 1.82 -5.72
CA PRO A 32 -9.39 0.73 -4.80
C PRO A 32 -8.45 1.15 -3.65
N THR A 33 -7.42 1.94 -3.96
CA THR A 33 -6.50 2.51 -2.96
C THR A 33 -7.21 3.44 -1.98
N LEU A 34 -8.09 4.31 -2.48
CA LEU A 34 -8.88 5.23 -1.65
C LEU A 34 -9.83 4.48 -0.72
N GLN A 35 -10.49 3.43 -1.19
CA GLN A 35 -11.34 2.58 -0.35
C GLN A 35 -10.54 1.94 0.77
N LEU A 36 -9.43 1.25 0.45
CA LEU A 36 -8.55 0.62 1.44
C LEU A 36 -8.04 1.65 2.47
N SER A 37 -7.58 2.80 1.98
CA SER A 37 -7.10 3.89 2.83
C SER A 37 -8.16 4.34 3.84
N ARG A 38 -9.42 4.50 3.41
CA ARG A 38 -10.52 4.93 4.29
C ARG A 38 -10.78 3.93 5.40
N GLU A 39 -10.81 2.63 5.09
CA GLU A 39 -11.01 1.59 6.12
C GLU A 39 -9.88 1.58 7.15
N ILE A 40 -8.63 1.72 6.70
CA ILE A 40 -7.48 1.86 7.60
C ILE A 40 -7.63 3.11 8.49
N ASP A 41 -8.00 4.26 7.92
CA ASP A 41 -8.15 5.51 8.68
C ASP A 41 -9.28 5.43 9.72
N ASN A 42 -10.38 4.75 9.37
CA ASN A 42 -11.50 4.51 10.28
C ASN A 42 -11.06 3.69 11.51
N LEU A 43 -10.33 2.59 11.30
CA LEU A 43 -9.80 1.77 12.39
C LEU A 43 -8.76 2.50 13.23
N VAL A 44 -7.84 3.24 12.60
CA VAL A 44 -6.85 4.04 13.32
C VAL A 44 -7.50 5.12 14.18
N LYS A 45 -8.53 5.79 13.66
CA LYS A 45 -9.25 6.83 14.40
C LYS A 45 -9.99 6.28 15.63
N THR A 46 -10.56 5.09 15.51
CA THR A 46 -11.45 4.50 16.52
C THR A 46 -10.72 3.66 17.56
N LYS A 47 -9.77 2.82 17.14
CA LYS A 47 -9.12 1.81 18.01
C LYS A 47 -7.61 2.01 18.15
N TYR A 48 -6.92 2.47 17.10
CA TYR A 48 -5.44 2.42 17.02
C TYR A 48 -4.79 3.80 16.91
N LYS A 49 -5.28 4.78 17.68
CA LYS A 49 -4.84 6.19 17.58
C LYS A 49 -3.35 6.38 17.87
N SER A 50 -2.74 5.54 18.71
CA SER A 50 -1.33 5.62 19.11
C SER A 50 -0.36 5.42 17.94
N ILE A 51 -0.73 4.62 16.93
CA ILE A 51 0.11 4.33 15.76
C ILE A 51 -0.20 5.24 14.56
N LYS A 52 -1.15 6.18 14.71
CA LYS A 52 -1.61 7.05 13.62
C LYS A 52 -0.48 7.75 12.84
N PRO A 53 0.57 8.32 13.47
CA PRO A 53 1.63 8.98 12.72
C PRO A 53 2.40 8.03 11.79
N ILE A 54 2.58 6.78 12.22
CA ILE A 54 3.32 5.77 11.45
C ILE A 54 2.47 5.26 10.29
N VAL A 55 1.20 4.94 10.56
CA VAL A 55 0.24 4.55 9.52
C VAL A 55 0.08 5.64 8.46
N LYS A 56 -0.01 6.91 8.88
CA LYS A 56 -0.10 8.05 7.97
C LYS A 56 1.14 8.13 7.06
N MET A 57 2.34 8.09 7.64
CA MET A 57 3.59 8.11 6.89
C MET A 57 3.67 6.97 5.88
N TYR A 58 3.28 5.76 6.31
CA TYR A 58 3.32 4.59 5.46
C TYR A 58 2.40 4.73 4.25
N LYS A 59 1.12 5.08 4.49
CA LYS A 59 0.12 5.26 3.44
C LYS A 59 0.44 6.42 2.49
N GLU A 60 0.80 7.58 3.02
CA GLU A 60 1.12 8.75 2.18
C GLU A 60 2.31 8.48 1.26
N THR A 61 3.24 7.62 1.68
CA THR A 61 4.42 7.27 0.89
C THR A 61 4.11 6.13 -0.07
N LEU A 62 3.64 4.98 0.43
CA LEU A 62 3.43 3.80 -0.40
C LEU A 62 2.16 3.92 -1.24
N PHE A 63 1.01 4.19 -0.63
CA PHE A 63 -0.29 4.10 -1.31
C PHE A 63 -0.53 5.27 -2.25
N PHE A 64 -0.02 6.46 -1.92
CA PHE A 64 -0.33 7.70 -2.63
C PHE A 64 0.84 8.34 -3.38
N LYS A 65 2.05 7.75 -3.31
CA LYS A 65 3.20 8.21 -4.10
C LYS A 65 3.87 7.06 -4.84
N TRP A 66 4.55 6.16 -4.12
CA TRP A 66 5.41 5.15 -4.73
C TRP A 66 4.63 4.10 -5.50
N GLY A 67 3.62 3.48 -4.89
CA GLY A 67 2.81 2.45 -5.52
C GLY A 67 2.14 2.92 -6.82
N PRO A 68 1.36 4.03 -6.83
CA PRO A 68 0.78 4.56 -8.05
C PRO A 68 1.83 4.93 -9.11
N SER A 69 2.95 5.52 -8.71
CA SER A 69 4.03 5.86 -9.64
C SER A 69 4.66 4.63 -10.28
N VAL A 70 4.95 3.59 -9.49
CA VAL A 70 5.53 2.34 -10.00
C VAL A 70 4.57 1.66 -10.98
N ILE A 71 3.30 1.53 -10.60
CA ILE A 71 2.28 0.93 -11.48
C ILE A 71 2.17 1.73 -12.78
N ASN A 72 2.08 3.05 -12.69
CA ASN A 72 1.95 3.92 -13.86
C ASN A 72 3.22 3.99 -14.73
N ASN A 73 4.41 3.71 -14.20
CA ASN A 73 5.63 3.77 -15.00
C ASN A 73 6.01 2.39 -15.57
N THR A 74 5.48 1.31 -14.99
CA THR A 74 5.89 -0.06 -15.34
C THR A 74 4.86 -0.77 -16.22
N LEU A 75 3.56 -0.60 -15.95
CA LEU A 75 2.53 -1.33 -16.69
C LEU A 75 2.21 -0.64 -18.02
N THR A 76 2.07 -1.45 -19.07
CA THR A 76 1.50 -0.99 -20.35
C THR A 76 0.03 -0.59 -20.18
N ASP A 77 -0.54 0.13 -21.16
CA ASP A 77 -1.97 0.49 -21.13
C ASP A 77 -2.87 -0.75 -21.07
N GLU A 78 -2.52 -1.81 -21.80
CA GLU A 78 -3.26 -3.08 -21.81
C GLU A 78 -3.21 -3.79 -20.44
N GLN A 79 -2.01 -3.85 -19.82
CA GLN A 79 -1.86 -4.42 -18.48
C GLN A 79 -2.66 -3.60 -17.45
N LEU A 80 -2.60 -2.27 -17.52
CA LEU A 80 -3.34 -1.39 -16.62
C LEU A 80 -4.86 -1.54 -16.78
N ALA A 81 -5.37 -1.72 -18.01
CA ALA A 81 -6.79 -1.96 -18.27
C ALA A 81 -7.28 -3.32 -17.72
N LYS A 82 -6.40 -4.32 -17.65
CA LYS A 82 -6.70 -5.66 -17.12
C LYS A 82 -6.43 -5.80 -15.62
N LEU A 83 -5.76 -4.83 -15.01
CA LEU A 83 -5.37 -4.88 -13.59
C LEU A 83 -6.59 -4.95 -12.69
N SER A 84 -6.65 -5.93 -11.80
CA SER A 84 -7.72 -6.01 -10.80
C SER A 84 -7.47 -5.02 -9.66
N GLY A 85 -8.46 -4.16 -9.40
CA GLY A 85 -8.41 -3.24 -8.26
C GLY A 85 -8.32 -3.95 -6.91
N ARG A 86 -8.92 -5.14 -6.79
CA ARG A 86 -8.80 -5.97 -5.58
C ARG A 86 -7.41 -6.55 -5.41
N ASN A 87 -6.69 -6.83 -6.51
CA ASN A 87 -5.29 -7.26 -6.44
C ASN A 87 -4.42 -6.13 -5.90
N VAL A 88 -4.64 -4.89 -6.36
CA VAL A 88 -3.95 -3.70 -5.83
C VAL A 88 -4.22 -3.53 -4.33
N GLN A 89 -5.48 -3.66 -3.91
CA GLN A 89 -5.86 -3.60 -2.49
C GLN A 89 -5.16 -4.70 -1.67
N MET A 90 -5.14 -5.93 -2.18
CA MET A 90 -4.48 -7.05 -1.50
C MET A 90 -2.98 -6.80 -1.34
N VAL A 91 -2.28 -6.39 -2.40
CA VAL A 91 -0.84 -6.08 -2.32
C VAL A 91 -0.57 -5.01 -1.26
N TYR A 92 -1.32 -3.91 -1.29
CA TYR A 92 -1.18 -2.85 -0.30
C TYR A 92 -1.51 -3.30 1.12
N LEU A 93 -2.52 -4.16 1.31
CA LEU A 93 -2.85 -4.71 2.61
C LEU A 93 -1.77 -5.65 3.14
N LEU A 94 -1.18 -6.51 2.29
CA LEU A 94 -0.11 -7.44 2.68
C LEU A 94 1.14 -6.69 3.16
N LEU A 95 1.58 -5.68 2.40
CA LEU A 95 2.72 -4.84 2.79
C LEU A 95 2.43 -4.03 4.05
N PHE A 96 1.21 -3.50 4.17
CA PHE A 96 0.77 -2.77 5.36
C PHE A 96 0.70 -3.68 6.60
N ARG A 97 0.18 -4.90 6.44
CA ARG A 97 0.11 -5.92 7.49
C ARG A 97 1.51 -6.29 7.98
N ASP A 98 2.45 -6.53 7.08
CA ASP A 98 3.85 -6.76 7.46
C ASP A 98 4.42 -5.60 8.28
N MET A 99 4.18 -4.36 7.84
CA MET A 99 4.56 -3.18 8.62
C MET A 99 3.95 -3.19 10.03
N LEU A 100 2.67 -3.55 10.18
CA LEU A 100 2.04 -3.68 11.50
C LEU A 100 2.69 -4.75 12.37
N ARG A 101 3.05 -5.92 11.81
CA ARG A 101 3.75 -7.01 12.53
C ARG A 101 5.08 -6.53 13.10
N HIS A 102 5.88 -5.86 12.28
CA HIS A 102 7.15 -5.25 12.71
C HIS A 102 6.95 -4.23 13.83
N ILE A 103 5.87 -3.46 13.79
CA ILE A 103 5.55 -2.49 14.85
C ILE A 103 5.05 -3.18 16.12
N ALA A 104 4.24 -4.23 16.02
CA ALA A 104 3.68 -4.96 17.14
C ALA A 104 4.77 -5.58 18.03
N ALA A 105 5.90 -5.98 17.44
CA ALA A 105 7.08 -6.42 18.19
C ALA A 105 7.70 -5.32 19.09
N VAL A 106 7.33 -4.06 18.86
CA VAL A 106 7.96 -2.89 19.51
C VAL A 106 6.95 -2.08 20.33
N ILE A 107 5.71 -1.98 19.88
CA ILE A 107 4.63 -1.18 20.48
C ILE A 107 3.54 -2.10 21.01
N LYS A 108 3.21 -1.94 22.30
CA LYS A 108 1.98 -2.48 22.89
C LYS A 108 0.89 -1.43 22.85
N ILE A 109 -0.26 -1.76 22.26
CA ILE A 109 -1.41 -0.86 22.23
C ILE A 109 -2.27 -1.16 23.45
N ARG A 110 -2.54 -0.13 24.25
CA ARG A 110 -3.34 -0.26 25.47
C ARG A 110 -4.74 -0.80 25.13
N TYR A 111 -5.16 -1.85 25.83
CA TYR A 111 -6.46 -2.53 25.63
C TYR A 111 -6.63 -3.22 24.27
N ALA A 112 -5.55 -3.46 23.54
CA ALA A 112 -5.58 -4.33 22.38
C ALA A 112 -4.98 -5.71 22.74
N ASP A 113 -5.50 -6.75 22.10
CA ASP A 113 -4.96 -8.10 22.22
C ASP A 113 -3.54 -8.19 21.66
N GLU A 114 -2.82 -9.27 22.00
CA GLU A 114 -1.43 -9.45 21.55
C GLU A 114 -1.32 -9.56 20.02
N ASP A 115 -2.33 -10.12 19.37
CA ASP A 115 -2.43 -10.31 17.91
C ASP A 115 -3.11 -9.12 17.21
N TRP A 116 -3.16 -7.93 17.83
CA TRP A 116 -3.88 -6.77 17.30
C TRP A 116 -3.54 -6.41 15.84
N SER A 117 -2.30 -6.68 15.41
CA SER A 117 -1.86 -6.42 14.04
C SER A 117 -2.57 -7.31 13.01
N GLU A 118 -2.86 -8.57 13.38
CA GLU A 118 -3.60 -9.52 12.56
C GLU A 118 -5.09 -9.18 12.55
N GLN A 119 -5.66 -8.90 13.73
CA GLN A 119 -7.06 -8.47 13.83
C GLN A 119 -7.33 -7.18 13.06
N PHE A 120 -6.35 -6.26 13.02
CA PHE A 120 -6.43 -5.05 12.21
C PHE A 120 -6.53 -5.42 10.73
N ALA A 121 -5.57 -6.22 10.24
CA ALA A 121 -5.50 -6.59 8.83
C ALA A 121 -6.77 -7.35 8.38
N GLN A 122 -7.27 -8.27 9.21
CA GLN A 122 -8.50 -9.02 8.96
C GLN A 122 -9.72 -8.09 8.86
N GLN A 123 -9.90 -7.15 9.80
CA GLN A 123 -11.01 -6.19 9.73
C GLN A 123 -10.99 -5.36 8.44
N VAL A 124 -9.80 -4.96 7.97
CA VAL A 124 -9.66 -4.23 6.70
C VAL A 124 -9.95 -5.12 5.49
N LEU A 125 -9.46 -6.35 5.50
CA LEU A 125 -9.71 -7.35 4.46
C LEU A 125 -11.22 -7.55 4.24
N ASP A 126 -11.94 -7.77 5.34
CA ASP A 126 -13.38 -8.04 5.36
C ASP A 126 -14.18 -6.81 4.95
N ALA A 127 -13.85 -5.62 5.49
CA ALA A 127 -14.50 -4.37 5.14
C ALA A 127 -14.35 -4.03 3.65
N CYS A 128 -13.18 -4.34 3.07
CA CYS A 128 -12.95 -4.15 1.63
C CYS A 128 -13.45 -5.32 0.77
N LYS A 129 -13.95 -6.41 1.38
CA LYS A 129 -14.46 -7.60 0.68
C LYS A 129 -13.45 -8.17 -0.33
N MET A 130 -12.18 -8.23 0.05
CA MET A 130 -11.10 -8.59 -0.89
C MET A 130 -11.08 -10.07 -1.29
N LEU A 131 -11.77 -10.93 -0.52
CA LEU A 131 -11.84 -12.38 -0.74
C LEU A 131 -13.25 -12.91 -1.03
N SER A 132 -14.20 -12.04 -1.38
CA SER A 132 -15.62 -12.43 -1.47
C SER A 132 -16.16 -12.57 -2.89
N ASP A 133 -15.32 -12.48 -3.92
CA ASP A 133 -15.76 -12.49 -5.31
C ASP A 133 -15.51 -13.87 -5.93
N THR A 134 -16.58 -14.50 -6.40
CA THR A 134 -16.58 -15.87 -6.95
C THR A 134 -15.92 -15.95 -8.31
N ASP A 135 -15.83 -14.83 -9.04
CA ASP A 135 -15.21 -14.76 -10.37
C ASP A 135 -13.75 -14.28 -10.32
N ASP A 136 -13.20 -14.14 -9.12
CA ASP A 136 -11.83 -13.70 -8.88
C ASP A 136 -10.85 -14.84 -9.14
N LYS A 137 -10.21 -14.80 -10.31
CA LYS A 137 -9.23 -15.81 -10.75
C LYS A 137 -8.02 -15.94 -9.82
N ASP A 138 -7.75 -14.93 -9.00
CA ASP A 138 -6.62 -14.90 -8.07
C ASP A 138 -7.04 -15.25 -6.63
N ILE A 139 -8.29 -15.65 -6.38
CA ILE A 139 -8.84 -15.82 -5.02
C ILE A 139 -8.02 -16.79 -4.17
N VAL A 140 -7.64 -17.94 -4.72
CA VAL A 140 -6.85 -18.96 -4.02
C VAL A 140 -5.49 -18.41 -3.64
N LYS A 141 -4.84 -17.71 -4.56
CA LYS A 141 -3.52 -17.08 -4.33
C LYS A 141 -3.61 -16.00 -3.25
N LYS A 142 -4.64 -15.16 -3.29
CA LYS A 142 -4.90 -14.14 -2.25
C LYS A 142 -5.13 -14.75 -0.88
N GLN A 143 -5.92 -15.83 -0.81
CA GLN A 143 -6.16 -16.56 0.43
C GLN A 143 -4.86 -17.12 1.00
N GLN A 144 -4.02 -17.75 0.17
CA GLN A 144 -2.72 -18.28 0.59
C GLN A 144 -1.77 -17.18 1.07
N LEU A 145 -1.67 -16.08 0.30
CA LEU A 145 -0.86 -14.92 0.67
C LEU A 145 -1.31 -14.28 1.99
N PHE A 146 -2.62 -14.15 2.20
CA PHE A 146 -3.16 -13.60 3.43
C PHE A 146 -3.05 -14.57 4.61
N ALA A 147 -3.15 -15.88 4.38
CA ALA A 147 -2.90 -16.89 5.42
C ALA A 147 -1.44 -16.93 5.87
N ASN A 148 -0.49 -16.45 5.05
CA ASN A 148 0.94 -16.48 5.37
C ASN A 148 1.27 -15.65 6.63
N THR A 149 1.98 -16.27 7.58
CA THR A 149 2.42 -15.70 8.85
C THR A 149 3.87 -15.21 8.85
N GLU A 150 4.61 -15.43 7.77
CA GLU A 150 6.00 -15.00 7.62
C GLU A 150 6.14 -13.49 7.72
N LEU A 151 7.16 -13.05 8.45
CA LEU A 151 7.55 -11.65 8.55
C LEU A 151 8.52 -11.35 7.41
N PHE A 152 8.24 -10.32 6.60
CA PHE A 152 9.07 -10.02 5.45
C PHE A 152 10.45 -9.53 5.88
N THR A 153 11.47 -10.14 5.30
CA THR A 153 12.86 -9.71 5.44
C THR A 153 13.04 -8.37 4.72
N VAL A 154 13.55 -7.37 5.44
CA VAL A 154 13.69 -5.97 4.99
C VAL A 154 15.02 -5.33 5.45
N ASP A 155 15.94 -6.13 5.97
CA ASP A 155 17.24 -5.70 6.44
C ASP A 155 18.22 -5.41 5.29
N THR A 156 18.14 -6.23 4.25
CA THR A 156 19.12 -6.31 3.17
C THR A 156 18.87 -5.25 2.08
N PRO A 157 19.73 -4.23 1.88
CA PRO A 157 19.51 -3.25 0.82
C PRO A 157 19.65 -3.87 -0.57
N ILE A 158 18.72 -3.55 -1.47
CA ILE A 158 18.77 -3.87 -2.90
C ILE A 158 18.42 -2.59 -3.65
N ASP A 159 19.45 -1.87 -4.07
CA ASP A 159 19.35 -0.59 -4.78
C ASP A 159 20.64 -0.31 -5.57
N ASP A 160 20.62 0.75 -6.37
CA ASP A 160 21.75 1.14 -7.24
C ASP A 160 23.04 1.43 -6.44
N GLN A 161 22.95 1.58 -5.11
CA GLN A 161 24.09 1.84 -4.22
C GLN A 161 24.68 0.55 -3.64
N ASN A 162 24.01 -0.60 -3.78
CA ASN A 162 24.46 -1.91 -3.30
C ASN A 162 24.30 -2.96 -4.43
N PRO A 163 24.94 -2.77 -5.61
CA PRO A 163 24.76 -3.63 -6.78
C PRO A 163 25.29 -5.06 -6.58
N GLU A 164 26.11 -5.30 -5.56
CA GLU A 164 26.56 -6.63 -5.13
C GLU A 164 25.44 -7.47 -4.51
N ASN A 165 24.31 -6.84 -4.18
CA ASN A 165 23.17 -7.48 -3.54
C ASN A 165 21.95 -7.45 -4.46
N THR A 166 21.80 -8.53 -5.24
CA THR A 166 20.77 -8.64 -6.28
C THR A 166 19.67 -9.64 -5.92
N GLU A 167 19.78 -10.33 -4.78
CA GLU A 167 18.87 -11.40 -4.40
C GLU A 167 17.55 -10.83 -3.89
N ILE A 168 16.51 -10.87 -4.72
CA ILE A 168 15.17 -10.44 -4.30
C ILE A 168 14.59 -11.48 -3.32
N PRO A 169 14.07 -11.05 -2.15
CA PRO A 169 13.45 -11.99 -1.21
C PRO A 169 12.27 -12.76 -1.83
N VAL A 170 12.21 -14.06 -1.53
CA VAL A 170 11.20 -15.00 -2.06
C VAL A 170 9.77 -14.52 -1.82
N TRP A 171 9.50 -13.83 -0.71
CA TRP A 171 8.17 -13.31 -0.40
C TRP A 171 7.65 -12.27 -1.40
N ALA A 172 8.55 -11.55 -2.09
CA ALA A 172 8.17 -10.44 -2.96
C ALA A 172 7.52 -10.91 -4.27
N GLU A 173 7.94 -12.06 -4.78
CA GLU A 173 7.50 -12.61 -6.07
C GLU A 173 5.98 -12.86 -6.12
N PRO A 174 5.38 -13.68 -5.24
CA PRO A 174 3.95 -13.98 -5.35
C PRO A 174 3.06 -12.75 -5.08
N ILE A 175 3.56 -11.72 -4.39
CA ILE A 175 2.87 -10.44 -4.20
C ILE A 175 2.92 -9.59 -5.46
N ALA A 176 4.09 -9.48 -6.10
CA ALA A 176 4.28 -8.66 -7.29
C ALA A 176 3.47 -9.18 -8.48
N GLU A 177 3.40 -10.50 -8.62
CA GLU A 177 2.61 -11.18 -9.65
C GLU A 177 1.11 -10.80 -9.62
N LEU A 178 0.53 -10.52 -8.44
CA LEU A 178 -0.88 -10.09 -8.35
C LEU A 178 -1.16 -8.81 -9.15
N ILE A 179 -0.16 -7.95 -9.32
CA ILE A 179 -0.30 -6.67 -10.02
C ILE A 179 0.64 -6.54 -11.22
N MET A 180 1.15 -7.68 -11.73
CA MET A 180 2.00 -7.75 -12.92
C MET A 180 3.27 -6.89 -12.83
N LEU A 181 3.79 -6.69 -11.62
CA LEU A 181 5.02 -5.94 -11.40
C LEU A 181 6.23 -6.87 -11.23
N PRO A 182 7.44 -6.40 -11.55
CA PRO A 182 8.67 -7.02 -11.11
C PRO A 182 8.75 -7.10 -9.56
N PRO A 183 9.24 -8.22 -8.99
CA PRO A 183 9.37 -8.39 -7.54
C PRO A 183 10.27 -7.35 -6.86
N ASP A 184 11.32 -6.90 -7.55
CA ASP A 184 12.25 -5.90 -7.03
C ASP A 184 11.57 -4.54 -6.76
N MET A 185 10.56 -4.17 -7.56
CA MET A 185 9.81 -2.94 -7.39
C MET A 185 8.96 -2.96 -6.11
N ILE A 186 8.37 -4.11 -5.76
CA ILE A 186 7.65 -4.28 -4.48
C ILE A 186 8.64 -4.13 -3.32
N TYR A 187 9.79 -4.80 -3.44
CA TYR A 187 10.83 -4.74 -2.42
C TYR A 187 11.36 -3.31 -2.19
N LYS A 188 11.72 -2.61 -3.27
CA LYS A 188 12.23 -1.23 -3.27
C LYS A 188 11.19 -0.22 -2.76
N CYS A 189 9.90 -0.53 -2.86
CA CYS A 189 8.85 0.31 -2.26
C CYS A 189 8.68 0.07 -0.75
N HIS A 190 8.79 -1.17 -0.29
CA HIS A 190 8.49 -1.52 1.10
C HIS A 190 9.70 -1.32 2.03
N ARG A 191 10.87 -1.83 1.64
CA ARG A 191 12.05 -1.91 2.51
C ARG A 191 12.58 -0.55 3.00
N PRO A 192 12.74 0.50 2.15
CA PRO A 192 13.22 1.80 2.62
C PRO A 192 12.28 2.42 3.65
N LEU A 193 10.98 2.26 3.45
CA LEU A 193 9.95 2.78 4.34
C LEU A 193 9.96 2.06 5.70
N MET A 194 10.08 0.73 5.68
CA MET A 194 10.27 -0.08 6.89
C MET A 194 11.53 0.31 7.66
N THR A 195 12.65 0.51 6.95
CA THR A 195 13.92 0.95 7.55
C THR A 195 13.76 2.27 8.29
N VAL A 196 13.09 3.26 7.67
CA VAL A 196 12.84 4.56 8.29
C VAL A 196 11.94 4.44 9.52
N ILE A 197 10.85 3.67 9.43
CA ILE A 197 9.90 3.47 10.54
C ILE A 197 10.60 2.80 11.72
N LEU A 198 11.27 1.67 11.50
CA LEU A 198 11.97 0.91 12.53
C LEU A 198 13.08 1.74 13.19
N LYS A 199 13.82 2.55 12.43
CA LYS A 199 14.83 3.47 12.97
C LYS A 199 14.21 4.53 13.89
N LYS A 200 13.06 5.10 13.51
CA LYS A 200 12.32 6.07 14.35
C LYS A 200 11.84 5.44 15.66
N LEU A 201 11.33 4.21 15.60
CA LEU A 201 10.86 3.48 16.78
C LEU A 201 12.00 3.13 17.75
N LYS A 202 13.14 2.65 17.24
CA LYS A 202 14.33 2.35 18.06
C LYS A 202 14.89 3.60 18.77
N LYS A 203 14.87 4.76 18.12
CA LYS A 203 15.31 6.03 18.74
C LYS A 203 14.41 6.46 19.90
N ASN A 204 13.10 6.24 19.79
CA ASN A 204 12.16 6.61 20.83
C ASN A 204 12.21 5.71 22.07
N LYS A 205 12.76 4.49 21.97
CA LYS A 205 13.01 3.61 23.12
C LYS A 205 14.24 4.00 23.96
N LYS A 206 15.14 4.84 23.43
CA LYS A 206 16.36 5.28 24.11
C LYS A 206 16.21 6.61 24.87
N LYS A 207 14.99 7.16 24.91
CA LYS A 207 14.61 8.34 25.69
C LYS A 207 13.62 7.92 26.75
#